data_AF-A0AAU0Y5S5-F1
#
_entry.id   AF-A0AAU0Y5S5-F1
#
_cell.length_a   1.000
_cell.length_b   1.000
_cell.length_c   1.000
_cell.angle_alpha   90.00
_cell.angle_beta   90.00
_cell.angle_gamma   90.00
#
_symmetry.space_group_name_H-M   'P 1'
#
loop_
_entity.id
_entity.type
_entity.pdbx_description
1 polymer ?
#
loop_
_entity_poly.entity_id
_entity_poly.type
_entity_poly.pdbx_seq_one_letter_code
_entity_poly.pdbx_strand_id
1 'polypeptide(L)'
;MQIIEVTGYAVRSAVITMRRTGTPLEFVIFPMLHVASPTFYSQVRIRLRECDLIVIEGIRGKSVGVSALTLAYRFAPRRRRNGLQEQREELLLPEAVQVINPDVTAAEAIADLKTLPRWTYLLLMVAAPVMGLVFALRGPRAFLDEDLVVEDLPSTLRAEMMADDPVGHAMTGRRDQRLLDALGEIHAERGDEPIRVAIVYGAGHVPAIVSGLRNRYGYRPREAEWLTVLVPA
;
A
#
# COMPACT_ATOMS: atom_id res chain seq x y z
N MET A 1 -7.99 12.88 6.29
CA MET A 1 -8.77 11.99 5.40
C MET A 1 -8.51 10.57 5.86
N GLN A 2 -9.55 9.75 6.00
CA GLN A 2 -9.38 8.34 6.40
C GLN A 2 -9.10 7.48 5.18
N ILE A 3 -8.07 6.63 5.24
CA ILE A 3 -7.59 5.81 4.12
C ILE A 3 -7.99 4.35 4.36
N ILE A 4 -7.66 3.81 5.53
CA ILE A 4 -8.14 2.52 6.02
C ILE A 4 -9.00 2.77 7.24
N GLU A 5 -10.22 2.25 7.20
CA GLU A 5 -11.13 2.27 8.33
C GLU A 5 -11.25 0.87 8.92
N VAL A 6 -11.08 0.77 10.23
CA VAL A 6 -11.31 -0.46 10.99
C VAL A 6 -12.50 -0.21 11.92
N THR A 7 -13.51 -1.04 11.80
CA THR A 7 -14.67 -1.06 12.70
C THR A 7 -14.81 -2.44 13.31
N GLY A 8 -15.62 -2.58 14.36
CA GLY A 8 -15.96 -3.90 14.93
C GLY A 8 -16.63 -4.86 13.94
N TYR A 9 -17.06 -4.38 12.76
CA TYR A 9 -17.83 -5.14 11.78
C TYR A 9 -17.12 -5.35 10.44
N ALA A 10 -16.13 -4.53 10.10
CA ALA A 10 -15.41 -4.62 8.83
C ALA A 10 -14.12 -3.79 8.85
N VAL A 11 -13.17 -4.20 8.01
CA VAL A 11 -12.08 -3.34 7.55
C VAL A 11 -12.41 -2.85 6.15
N ARG A 12 -12.29 -1.55 5.91
CA ARG A 12 -12.57 -0.92 4.62
C ARG A 12 -11.38 -0.09 4.15
N SER A 13 -11.18 -0.05 2.83
CA SER A 13 -10.14 0.74 2.16
C SER A 13 -10.79 1.75 1.22
N ALA A 14 -10.38 3.01 1.29
CA ALA A 14 -10.89 4.09 0.46
C ALA A 14 -10.11 4.17 -0.87
N VAL A 15 -10.73 3.81 -1.98
CA VAL A 15 -10.22 4.12 -3.32
C VAL A 15 -10.44 5.61 -3.56
N ILE A 16 -9.36 6.38 -3.69
CA ILE A 16 -9.40 7.84 -3.69
C ILE A 16 -9.09 8.37 -5.09
N THR A 17 -10.01 9.14 -5.67
CA THR A 17 -9.77 9.84 -6.93
C THR A 17 -9.25 11.24 -6.66
N MET A 18 -8.05 11.51 -7.14
CA MET A 18 -7.37 12.80 -7.08
C MET A 18 -7.54 13.53 -8.41
N ARG A 19 -8.06 14.76 -8.35
CA ARG A 19 -8.24 15.63 -9.53
C ARG A 19 -7.66 17.02 -9.31
N ARG A 20 -7.28 17.67 -10.41
CA ARG A 20 -6.81 19.06 -10.43
C ARG A 20 -7.58 19.84 -11.48
N THR A 21 -7.88 21.11 -11.19
CA THR A 21 -8.45 22.02 -12.19
C THR A 21 -7.42 22.37 -13.26
N GLY A 22 -7.81 22.31 -14.54
CA GLY A 22 -6.94 22.67 -15.66
C GLY A 22 -6.17 21.49 -16.28
N THR A 23 -6.46 20.25 -15.88
CA THR A 23 -5.93 19.03 -16.48
C THR A 23 -7.03 17.96 -16.46
N PRO A 24 -7.21 17.17 -17.54
CA PRO A 24 -8.14 16.05 -17.56
C PRO A 24 -7.56 14.75 -16.99
N LEU A 25 -6.25 14.69 -16.68
CA LEU A 25 -5.60 13.55 -16.05
C LEU A 25 -6.11 13.34 -14.62
N GLU A 26 -6.48 12.11 -14.30
CA GLU A 26 -6.90 11.69 -12.96
C GLU A 26 -5.95 10.65 -12.36
N PHE A 27 -5.62 10.79 -11.08
CA PHE A 27 -4.95 9.74 -10.33
C PHE A 27 -5.94 9.02 -9.42
N VAL A 28 -6.02 7.70 -9.50
CA VAL A 28 -6.90 6.87 -8.67
C VAL A 28 -6.05 6.02 -7.74
N ILE A 29 -6.06 6.34 -6.45
CA ILE A 29 -5.25 5.65 -5.44
C ILE A 29 -6.04 4.45 -4.91
N PHE A 30 -5.41 3.28 -4.94
CA PHE A 30 -5.90 2.04 -4.36
C PHE A 30 -5.03 1.67 -3.15
N PRO A 31 -5.45 2.01 -1.91
CA PRO A 31 -4.73 1.61 -0.70
C PRO A 31 -4.85 0.09 -0.51
N MET A 32 -3.74 -0.60 -0.70
CA MET A 32 -3.69 -2.06 -0.65
C MET A 32 -3.36 -2.55 0.75
N LEU A 33 -4.03 -3.61 1.17
CA LEU A 33 -3.56 -4.50 2.22
C LEU A 33 -3.05 -5.78 1.54
N HIS A 34 -1.86 -6.24 1.92
CA HIS A 34 -1.25 -7.45 1.35
C HIS A 34 -2.00 -8.74 1.73
N VAL A 35 -2.92 -8.68 2.71
CA VAL A 35 -3.79 -9.79 3.10
C VAL A 35 -5.21 -9.24 3.22
N ALA A 36 -6.13 -9.77 2.40
CA ALA A 36 -7.51 -9.31 2.33
C ALA A 36 -8.42 -10.42 1.78
N SER A 37 -9.74 -10.18 1.75
CA SER A 37 -10.68 -11.12 1.14
C SER A 37 -10.50 -11.22 -0.38
N PRO A 38 -10.80 -12.38 -1.01
CA PRO A 38 -10.83 -12.50 -2.47
C PRO A 38 -11.75 -11.47 -3.15
N THR A 39 -12.87 -11.15 -2.50
CA THR A 39 -13.83 -10.15 -3.00
C THR A 39 -13.18 -8.77 -3.11
N PHE A 40 -12.40 -8.35 -2.11
CA PHE A 40 -11.66 -7.08 -2.15
C PHE A 40 -10.78 -7.01 -3.41
N TYR A 41 -9.91 -8.01 -3.63
CA TYR A 41 -9.02 -8.01 -4.79
C TYR A 41 -9.78 -8.08 -6.12
N SER A 42 -10.91 -8.79 -6.18
CA SER A 42 -11.75 -8.83 -7.37
C SER A 42 -12.35 -7.46 -7.70
N GLN A 43 -12.77 -6.70 -6.69
CA GLN A 43 -13.31 -5.35 -6.83
C GLN A 43 -12.25 -4.34 -7.25
N VAL A 44 -11.03 -4.47 -6.71
CA VAL A 44 -9.88 -3.69 -7.17
C VAL A 44 -9.59 -3.99 -8.63
N ARG A 45 -9.48 -5.27 -9.00
CA ARG A 45 -9.20 -5.68 -10.39
C ARG A 45 -10.24 -5.18 -11.39
N ILE A 46 -11.52 -5.17 -11.03
CA ILE A 46 -12.58 -4.62 -11.89
C ILE A 46 -12.32 -3.13 -12.17
N ARG A 47 -12.00 -2.34 -11.15
CA ARG A 47 -11.71 -0.91 -11.29
C ARG A 47 -10.40 -0.63 -12.03
N LEU A 48 -9.38 -1.46 -11.83
CA LEU A 48 -8.11 -1.34 -12.56
C LEU A 48 -8.29 -1.49 -14.07
N ARG A 49 -9.33 -2.21 -14.54
CA ARG A 49 -9.64 -2.32 -15.98
C ARG A 49 -10.19 -1.02 -16.58
N GLU A 50 -10.68 -0.10 -15.76
CA GLU A 50 -11.15 1.22 -16.19
C GLU A 50 -10.04 2.26 -16.22
N CYS A 51 -8.81 1.86 -15.88
CA CYS A 51 -7.64 2.73 -15.86
C CYS A 51 -6.77 2.46 -17.09
N ASP A 52 -6.08 3.49 -17.56
CA ASP A 52 -5.23 3.43 -18.75
C ASP A 52 -3.78 3.05 -18.41
N LEU A 53 -3.38 3.33 -17.16
CA LEU A 53 -2.03 3.10 -16.66
C LEU A 53 -2.10 2.67 -15.19
N ILE A 54 -1.27 1.71 -14.80
CA ILE A 54 -1.15 1.24 -13.42
C ILE A 54 0.28 1.49 -12.93
N VAL A 55 0.42 2.21 -11.83
CA VAL A 55 1.66 2.39 -11.09
C VAL A 55 1.58 1.52 -9.84
N ILE A 56 2.41 0.48 -9.75
CA ILE A 56 2.31 -0.55 -8.71
C ILE A 56 3.54 -0.59 -7.79
N GLU A 57 3.30 -0.81 -6.50
CA GLU A 57 4.32 -1.22 -5.53
C GLU A 57 4.83 -2.64 -5.80
N GLY A 58 6.12 -2.87 -5.63
CA GLY A 58 6.68 -4.21 -5.77
C GLY A 58 8.20 -4.17 -5.83
N ILE A 59 8.86 -4.67 -4.78
CA ILE A 59 10.32 -4.72 -4.72
C ILE A 59 10.83 -5.72 -5.76
N ARG A 60 11.65 -5.25 -6.72
CA ARG A 60 12.16 -6.10 -7.80
C ARG A 60 13.34 -6.96 -7.36
N GLY A 61 13.31 -8.25 -7.72
CA GLY A 61 14.41 -9.18 -7.50
C GLY A 61 14.27 -10.02 -6.22
N LYS A 62 15.21 -10.95 -6.02
CA LYS A 62 15.16 -11.89 -4.89
C LYS A 62 16.16 -11.49 -3.82
N SER A 63 15.71 -11.39 -2.57
CA SER A 63 16.57 -11.20 -1.41
C SER A 63 16.04 -12.00 -0.22
N VAL A 64 16.95 -12.67 0.50
CA VAL A 64 16.62 -13.41 1.73
C VAL A 64 16.10 -12.45 2.80
N GLY A 65 16.66 -11.24 2.91
CA GLY A 65 16.22 -10.25 3.88
C GLY A 65 14.82 -9.72 3.58
N VAL A 66 14.54 -9.37 2.31
CA VAL A 66 13.19 -8.94 1.90
C VAL A 66 12.19 -10.06 2.10
N SER A 67 12.58 -11.31 1.78
CA SER A 67 11.73 -12.50 2.01
C SER A 67 11.42 -12.74 3.48
N ALA A 68 12.36 -12.45 4.39
CA ALA A 68 12.18 -12.58 5.83
C ALA A 68 11.24 -11.50 6.40
N LEU A 69 11.28 -10.28 5.84
CA LEU A 69 10.42 -9.17 6.24
C LEU A 69 8.98 -9.35 5.74
N THR A 70 8.82 -9.88 4.53
CA THR A 70 7.49 -10.18 3.97
C THR A 70 6.94 -11.53 4.41
N LEU A 71 7.71 -12.29 5.21
CA LEU A 71 7.34 -13.63 5.67
C LEU A 71 6.02 -13.62 6.46
N ALA A 72 5.76 -12.54 7.21
CA ALA A 72 4.52 -12.37 7.98
C ALA A 72 3.27 -12.46 7.08
N TYR A 73 3.33 -11.85 5.88
CA TYR A 73 2.24 -11.86 4.91
C TYR A 73 1.98 -13.26 4.34
N ARG A 74 3.01 -14.11 4.26
CA ARG A 74 2.92 -15.47 3.71
C ARG A 74 2.34 -16.51 4.67
N PHE A 75 2.35 -16.23 5.97
CA PHE A 75 1.82 -17.14 7.00
C PHE A 75 0.37 -16.83 7.39
N ALA A 76 -0.07 -15.59 7.23
CA ALA A 76 -1.46 -15.19 7.50
C ALA A 76 -2.55 -15.96 6.71
N PRO A 77 -2.39 -16.33 5.41
CA PRO A 77 -3.45 -16.95 4.61
C PRO A 77 -3.43 -18.49 4.61
N ARG A 78 -2.50 -19.15 5.32
CA ARG A 78 -2.26 -20.60 5.17
C ARG A 78 -3.42 -21.52 5.62
N ARG A 79 -4.44 -20.99 6.29
CA ARG A 79 -5.72 -21.70 6.47
C ARG A 79 -6.74 -21.17 5.48
N ARG A 80 -7.02 -21.94 4.40
CA ARG A 80 -8.14 -21.73 3.46
C ARG A 80 -9.51 -21.53 4.15
N ARG A 81 -9.64 -21.93 5.43
CA ARG A 81 -10.84 -21.76 6.26
C ARG A 81 -11.14 -20.31 6.69
N ASN A 82 -10.25 -19.36 6.43
CA ASN A 82 -10.37 -18.00 6.97
C ASN A 82 -10.85 -16.94 5.96
N GLY A 83 -11.10 -17.31 4.69
CA GLY A 83 -11.63 -16.38 3.68
C GLY A 83 -10.69 -15.24 3.26
N LEU A 84 -9.40 -15.29 3.62
CA LEU A 84 -8.37 -14.30 3.26
C LEU A 84 -7.35 -14.88 2.28
N GLN A 85 -6.79 -14.02 1.44
CA GLN A 85 -5.72 -14.33 0.50
C GLN A 85 -4.63 -13.27 0.52
N GLU A 86 -3.40 -13.69 0.20
CA GLU A 86 -2.28 -12.80 -0.06
C GLU A 86 -2.52 -12.05 -1.38
N GLN A 87 -2.07 -10.81 -1.45
CA GLN A 87 -2.04 -10.02 -2.68
C GLN A 87 -1.09 -10.70 -3.67
N ARG A 88 -1.62 -11.09 -4.82
CA ARG A 88 -0.85 -11.68 -5.91
C ARG A 88 -1.09 -10.88 -7.17
N GLU A 89 0.00 -10.43 -7.81
CA GLU A 89 -0.06 -9.61 -9.01
C GLU A 89 -0.87 -10.30 -10.12
N GLU A 90 -0.71 -11.62 -10.30
CA GLU A 90 -1.43 -12.40 -11.31
C GLU A 90 -2.97 -12.37 -11.13
N LEU A 91 -3.44 -12.23 -9.88
CA LEU A 91 -4.86 -12.18 -9.56
C LEU A 91 -5.41 -10.76 -9.55
N LEU A 92 -4.54 -9.76 -9.40
CA LEU A 92 -4.90 -8.36 -9.23
C LEU A 92 -4.86 -7.60 -10.55
N LEU A 93 -3.81 -7.79 -11.35
CA LEU A 93 -3.54 -6.99 -12.52
C LEU A 93 -4.35 -7.48 -13.73
N PRO A 94 -4.98 -6.57 -14.49
CA PRO A 94 -5.53 -6.89 -15.80
C PRO A 94 -4.40 -6.96 -16.85
N GLU A 95 -4.45 -7.94 -17.76
CA GLU A 95 -3.43 -8.14 -18.80
C GLU A 95 -3.38 -6.99 -19.83
N ALA A 96 -4.47 -6.26 -19.99
CA ALA A 96 -4.64 -5.26 -21.05
C ALA A 96 -4.16 -3.85 -20.70
N VAL A 97 -3.77 -3.59 -19.44
CA VAL A 97 -3.41 -2.25 -18.97
C VAL A 97 -1.90 -2.16 -18.77
N GLN A 98 -1.31 -1.04 -19.19
CA GLN A 98 0.13 -0.82 -19.02
C GLN A 98 0.48 -0.72 -17.53
N VAL A 99 1.55 -1.38 -17.11
CA VAL A 99 2.02 -1.39 -15.71
C VAL A 99 3.42 -0.79 -15.62
N ILE A 100 3.58 0.19 -14.73
CA ILE A 100 4.86 0.79 -14.33
C ILE A 100 5.09 0.42 -12.87
N ASN A 101 6.32 0.06 -12.54
CA ASN A 101 6.73 -0.21 -11.16
C ASN A 101 7.99 0.63 -10.86
N PRO A 102 7.84 1.81 -10.22
CA PRO A 102 8.95 2.73 -9.95
C PRO A 102 9.70 2.37 -8.65
N ASP A 103 9.37 1.25 -8.03
CA ASP A 103 9.85 0.84 -6.72
C ASP A 103 11.33 0.42 -6.73
N VAL A 104 11.88 0.20 -5.54
CA VAL A 104 13.27 -0.19 -5.32
C VAL A 104 13.53 -1.66 -5.66
N THR A 105 14.77 -1.96 -5.97
CA THR A 105 15.24 -3.35 -6.05
C THR A 105 15.43 -3.95 -4.65
N ALA A 106 15.43 -5.28 -4.57
CA ALA A 106 15.64 -6.00 -3.32
C ALA A 106 17.02 -5.74 -2.69
N ALA A 107 18.02 -5.40 -3.51
CA ALA A 107 19.34 -5.00 -3.03
C ALA A 107 19.31 -3.61 -2.39
N GLU A 108 18.66 -2.64 -3.05
CA GLU A 108 18.47 -1.27 -2.55
C GLU A 108 17.66 -1.26 -1.25
N ALA A 109 16.56 -2.01 -1.18
CA ALA A 109 15.75 -2.14 0.03
C ALA A 109 16.57 -2.64 1.22
N ILE A 110 17.44 -3.64 1.01
CA ILE A 110 18.32 -4.15 2.07
C ILE A 110 19.42 -3.17 2.43
N ALA A 111 19.97 -2.45 1.45
CA ALA A 111 20.95 -1.41 1.73
C ALA A 111 20.35 -0.32 2.64
N ASP A 112 19.12 0.10 2.37
CA ASP A 112 18.41 1.09 3.18
C ASP A 112 18.12 0.57 4.58
N LEU A 113 17.65 -0.67 4.73
CA LEU A 113 17.48 -1.27 6.04
C LEU A 113 18.78 -1.41 6.84
N LYS A 114 19.92 -1.60 6.17
CA LYS A 114 21.23 -1.67 6.81
C LYS A 114 21.74 -0.31 7.30
N THR A 115 21.09 0.80 6.93
CA THR A 115 21.38 2.11 7.52
C THR A 115 20.87 2.24 8.95
N LEU A 116 19.91 1.40 9.35
CA LEU A 116 19.41 1.35 10.72
C LEU A 116 20.48 0.86 11.70
N PRO A 117 20.36 1.20 12.99
CA PRO A 117 21.16 0.59 14.04
C PRO A 117 21.09 -0.94 13.95
N ARG A 118 22.25 -1.62 14.05
CA ARG A 118 22.35 -3.08 13.85
C ARG A 118 21.39 -3.88 14.73
N TRP A 119 21.14 -3.40 15.95
CA TRP A 119 20.16 -4.02 16.87
C TRP A 119 18.73 -3.91 16.36
N THR A 120 18.33 -2.77 15.82
CA THR A 120 17.01 -2.56 15.21
C THR A 120 16.82 -3.46 14.00
N TYR A 121 17.83 -3.56 13.13
CA TYR A 121 17.81 -4.49 11.99
C TYR A 121 17.64 -5.94 12.44
N LEU A 122 18.42 -6.39 13.44
CA LEU A 122 18.32 -7.75 13.97
C LEU A 122 16.94 -8.01 14.58
N LEU A 123 16.43 -7.05 15.37
CA LEU A 123 15.11 -7.14 15.98
C LEU A 123 14.01 -7.27 14.92
N LEU A 124 14.09 -6.49 13.84
CA LEU A 124 13.13 -6.57 12.73
C LEU A 124 13.15 -7.95 12.04
N MET A 125 14.35 -8.50 11.82
CA MET A 125 14.53 -9.83 11.22
C MET A 125 13.98 -10.96 12.09
N VAL A 126 13.92 -10.78 13.40
CA VAL A 126 13.32 -11.74 14.36
C VAL A 126 11.83 -11.49 14.54
N ALA A 127 11.40 -10.23 14.58
CA ALA A 127 10.01 -9.86 14.80
C ALA A 127 9.11 -10.30 13.64
N ALA A 128 9.56 -10.18 12.39
CA ALA A 128 8.78 -10.55 11.22
C ALA A 128 8.30 -12.03 11.21
N PRO A 129 9.16 -13.05 11.41
CA PRO A 129 8.70 -14.44 11.50
C PRO A 129 7.82 -14.71 12.73
N VAL A 130 8.09 -14.05 13.86
CA VAL A 130 7.26 -14.16 15.08
C VAL A 130 5.86 -13.62 14.80
N MET A 131 5.73 -12.47 14.16
CA MET A 131 4.45 -11.90 13.74
C MET A 131 3.73 -12.81 12.75
N GLY A 132 4.44 -13.39 11.79
CA GLY A 132 3.88 -14.41 10.89
C GLY A 132 3.28 -15.61 11.63
N LEU A 133 3.94 -16.08 12.69
CA LEU A 133 3.43 -17.16 13.53
C LEU A 133 2.21 -16.72 14.35
N VAL A 134 2.22 -15.51 14.92
CA VAL A 134 1.08 -14.94 15.65
C VAL A 134 -0.14 -14.84 14.72
N PHE A 135 0.03 -14.37 13.49
CA PHE A 135 -1.04 -14.31 12.49
C PHE A 135 -1.58 -15.69 12.13
N ALA A 136 -0.71 -16.69 12.00
CA ALA A 136 -1.13 -18.07 11.75
C ALA A 136 -1.96 -18.66 12.90
N LEU A 137 -1.71 -18.24 14.14
CA LEU A 137 -2.41 -18.71 15.34
C LEU A 137 -3.71 -17.94 15.63
N ARG A 138 -3.71 -16.60 15.55
CA ARG A 138 -4.87 -15.75 15.87
C ARG A 138 -5.90 -15.66 14.73
N GLY A 139 -5.51 -15.94 13.48
CA GLY A 139 -6.42 -15.82 12.33
C GLY A 139 -6.84 -14.38 12.02
N PRO A 140 -7.97 -14.17 11.30
CA PRO A 140 -8.39 -12.86 10.77
C PRO A 140 -8.58 -11.76 11.81
N ARG A 141 -8.85 -12.12 13.07
CA ARG A 141 -9.11 -11.15 14.14
C ARG A 141 -7.88 -10.33 14.52
N ALA A 142 -6.67 -10.81 14.20
CA ALA A 142 -5.47 -10.00 14.34
C ALA A 142 -5.43 -8.83 13.34
N PHE A 143 -6.26 -8.86 12.29
CA PHE A 143 -6.44 -7.76 11.34
C PHE A 143 -7.62 -6.83 11.69
N LEU A 144 -8.15 -6.91 12.92
CA LEU A 144 -9.16 -5.98 13.43
C LEU A 144 -8.59 -5.07 14.51
N ASP A 145 -7.27 -5.01 14.62
CA ASP A 145 -6.59 -4.14 15.56
C ASP A 145 -6.63 -2.69 15.05
N GLU A 146 -6.74 -1.72 15.98
CA GLU A 146 -6.70 -0.29 15.66
C GLU A 146 -5.38 0.10 14.96
N ASP A 147 -4.32 -0.68 15.17
CA ASP A 147 -3.02 -0.50 14.52
C ASP A 147 -3.06 -0.67 12.97
N LEU A 148 -4.19 -1.08 12.37
CA LEU A 148 -4.40 -1.09 10.91
C LEU A 148 -5.08 0.17 10.35
N VAL A 149 -5.59 1.04 11.23
CA VAL A 149 -6.17 2.32 10.79
C VAL A 149 -5.06 3.15 10.17
N VAL A 150 -5.27 3.58 8.93
CA VAL A 150 -4.37 4.48 8.24
C VAL A 150 -5.14 5.75 7.91
N GLU A 151 -4.59 6.87 8.35
CA GLU A 151 -5.14 8.21 8.12
C GLU A 151 -4.08 9.11 7.50
N ASP A 152 -4.54 10.07 6.69
CA ASP A 152 -3.68 11.08 6.06
C ASP A 152 -3.03 12.02 7.10
N LEU A 153 -3.69 12.22 8.24
CA LEU A 153 -3.13 12.93 9.39
C LEU A 153 -3.28 12.02 10.61
N PRO A 154 -2.24 11.84 11.43
CA PRO A 154 -2.36 11.08 12.65
C PRO A 154 -3.36 11.77 13.58
N SER A 155 -4.34 11.02 14.09
CA SER A 155 -5.37 11.52 15.01
C SER A 155 -5.15 11.10 16.46
N THR A 156 -4.14 10.26 16.72
CA THR A 156 -3.78 9.77 18.06
C THR A 156 -2.29 9.98 18.32
N LEU A 157 -1.92 10.18 19.59
CA LEU A 157 -0.52 10.34 20.00
C LEU A 157 0.35 9.14 19.60
N ARG A 158 -0.21 7.92 19.61
CA ARG A 158 0.47 6.71 19.14
C ARG A 158 0.72 6.75 17.63
N ALA A 159 -0.26 7.19 16.84
CA ALA A 159 -0.10 7.37 15.40
C ALA A 159 0.92 8.48 15.07
N GLU A 160 0.96 9.56 15.84
CA GLU A 160 1.99 10.61 15.71
C GLU A 160 3.40 10.04 15.98
N MET A 161 3.58 9.25 17.05
CA MET A 161 4.86 8.61 17.36
C MET A 161 5.31 7.60 16.30
N MET A 162 4.38 6.91 15.64
CA MET A 162 4.71 6.00 14.53
C MET A 162 4.96 6.73 13.20
N ALA A 163 4.41 7.94 13.02
CA ALA A 163 4.65 8.75 11.83
C ALA A 163 6.10 9.28 11.75
N ASP A 164 6.71 9.58 12.91
CA ASP A 164 8.10 10.02 13.05
C ASP A 164 9.08 8.87 13.36
N ASP A 165 8.66 7.62 13.20
CA ASP A 165 9.50 6.46 13.50
C ASP A 165 10.61 6.26 12.45
N PRO A 166 11.90 6.21 12.85
CA PRO A 166 13.01 6.00 11.92
C PRO A 166 12.92 4.70 11.09
N VAL A 167 12.26 3.66 11.62
CA VAL A 167 12.06 2.41 10.86
C VAL A 167 11.02 2.62 9.76
N GLY A 168 9.90 3.29 10.06
CA GLY A 168 8.92 3.71 9.07
C GLY A 168 9.55 4.51 7.92
N HIS A 169 10.32 5.56 8.24
CA HIS A 169 11.02 6.36 7.23
C HIS A 169 12.04 5.56 6.40
N ALA A 170 12.77 4.63 7.01
CA ALA A 170 13.69 3.77 6.28
C ALA A 170 12.95 2.77 5.36
N MET A 171 11.73 2.36 5.73
CA MET A 171 10.92 1.42 4.95
C MET A 171 10.13 2.09 3.82
N THR A 172 9.72 3.35 3.96
CA THR A 172 8.86 4.03 2.98
C THR A 172 9.50 5.23 2.29
N GLY A 173 10.34 6.01 2.95
CA GLY A 173 10.71 7.36 2.49
C GLY A 173 11.33 7.41 1.09
N ARG A 174 12.33 6.57 0.79
CA ARG A 174 12.93 6.52 -0.56
C ARG A 174 11.97 5.96 -1.61
N ARG A 175 11.12 5.01 -1.21
CA ARG A 175 10.13 4.39 -2.10
C ARG A 175 9.04 5.39 -2.47
N ASP A 176 8.60 6.20 -1.51
CA ASP A 176 7.65 7.30 -1.70
C ASP A 176 8.22 8.37 -2.63
N GLN A 177 9.50 8.73 -2.47
CA GLN A 177 10.16 9.68 -3.37
C GLN A 177 10.18 9.17 -4.81
N ARG A 178 10.63 7.93 -5.06
CA ARG A 178 10.63 7.35 -6.41
C ARG A 178 9.24 7.29 -7.02
N LEU A 179 8.24 6.94 -6.21
CA LEU A 179 6.85 6.96 -6.67
C LEU A 179 6.43 8.38 -7.07
N LEU A 180 6.64 9.39 -6.21
CA LEU A 180 6.24 10.76 -6.48
C LEU A 180 6.96 11.38 -7.68
N ASP A 181 8.20 10.96 -7.94
CA ASP A 181 8.97 11.38 -9.11
C ASP A 181 8.39 10.75 -10.37
N ALA A 182 8.07 9.44 -10.36
CA ALA A 182 7.39 8.77 -11.48
C ALA A 182 5.99 9.35 -11.76
N LEU A 183 5.23 9.70 -10.72
CA LEU A 183 3.94 10.39 -10.88
C LEU A 183 4.13 11.80 -11.45
N GLY A 184 5.24 12.46 -11.13
CA GLY A 184 5.63 13.73 -11.72
C GLY A 184 5.93 13.65 -13.21
N GLU A 185 6.67 12.62 -13.63
CA GLU A 185 6.94 12.34 -15.04
C GLU A 185 5.64 12.09 -15.81
N ILE A 186 4.76 11.24 -15.28
CA ILE A 186 3.44 10.98 -15.88
C ILE A 186 2.62 12.27 -16.00
N HIS A 187 2.62 13.11 -14.96
CA HIS A 187 1.92 14.40 -14.99
C HIS A 187 2.50 15.34 -16.04
N ALA A 188 3.83 15.41 -16.16
CA ALA A 188 4.51 16.29 -17.11
C ALA A 188 4.30 15.85 -18.56
N GLU A 189 4.30 14.54 -18.82
CA GLU A 189 4.21 13.98 -20.18
C GLU A 189 2.76 13.84 -20.66
N ARG A 190 1.85 13.48 -19.76
CA ARG A 190 0.47 13.06 -20.10
C ARG A 190 -0.61 13.88 -19.39
N GLY A 191 -0.23 15.02 -18.80
CA GLY A 191 -1.15 15.87 -18.04
C GLY A 191 -2.33 16.40 -18.86
N ASP A 192 -2.19 16.56 -20.17
CA ASP A 192 -3.27 17.05 -21.04
C ASP A 192 -4.15 15.93 -21.60
N GLU A 193 -3.83 14.67 -21.32
CA GLU A 193 -4.60 13.51 -21.77
C GLU A 193 -5.72 13.14 -20.79
N PRO A 194 -6.93 12.79 -21.27
CA PRO A 194 -8.05 12.39 -20.43
C PRO A 194 -7.92 10.93 -19.99
N ILE A 195 -6.87 10.63 -19.23
CA ILE A 195 -6.54 9.28 -18.75
C ILE A 195 -6.71 9.13 -17.25
N ARG A 196 -6.91 7.89 -16.81
CA ARG A 196 -6.95 7.49 -15.40
C ARG A 196 -5.72 6.65 -15.07
N VAL A 197 -4.91 7.16 -14.15
CA VAL A 197 -3.69 6.49 -13.67
C VAL A 197 -3.97 5.88 -12.30
N ALA A 198 -4.02 4.55 -12.24
CA ALA A 198 -4.16 3.81 -10.99
C ALA A 198 -2.84 3.78 -10.22
N ILE A 199 -2.88 4.07 -8.92
CA ILE A 199 -1.75 3.96 -8.00
C ILE A 199 -2.07 2.86 -7.00
N VAL A 200 -1.44 1.69 -7.18
CA VAL A 200 -1.70 0.46 -6.43
C VAL A 200 -0.55 0.24 -5.45
N TYR A 201 -0.69 0.80 -4.24
CA TYR A 201 0.35 0.83 -3.22
C TYR A 201 -0.22 0.44 -1.86
N GLY A 202 0.62 -0.15 -1.01
CA GLY A 202 0.32 -0.44 0.38
C GLY A 202 -0.20 0.79 1.10
N ALA A 203 -1.24 0.62 1.92
CA ALA A 203 -1.97 1.73 2.52
C ALA A 203 -1.05 2.72 3.29
N GLY A 204 0.03 2.23 3.89
CA GLY A 204 1.02 3.07 4.60
C GLY A 204 1.73 4.11 3.73
N HIS A 205 1.78 3.93 2.41
CA HIS A 205 2.37 4.89 1.47
C HIS A 205 1.39 6.01 1.07
N VAL A 206 0.09 5.81 1.26
CA VAL A 206 -0.96 6.70 0.75
C VAL A 206 -0.91 8.13 1.32
N PRO A 207 -0.62 8.38 2.61
CA PRO A 207 -0.45 9.75 3.10
C PRO A 207 0.62 10.54 2.33
N ALA A 208 1.76 9.90 2.04
CA ALA A 208 2.84 10.52 1.27
C ALA A 208 2.42 10.79 -0.18
N ILE A 209 1.67 9.87 -0.81
CA ILE A 209 1.13 10.02 -2.17
C ILE A 209 0.16 11.20 -2.23
N VAL A 210 -0.81 11.25 -1.31
CA VAL A 210 -1.83 12.31 -1.26
C VAL A 210 -1.19 13.67 -1.03
N SER A 211 -0.31 13.76 -0.02
CA SER A 211 0.42 14.98 0.29
C SER A 211 1.32 15.42 -0.87
N GLY A 212 2.04 14.49 -1.51
CA GLY A 212 2.91 14.77 -2.64
C GLY A 212 2.15 15.27 -3.87
N LEU A 213 1.08 14.57 -4.28
CA LEU A 213 0.22 14.98 -5.41
C LEU A 213 -0.42 16.36 -5.16
N ARG A 214 -0.81 16.64 -3.91
CA ARG A 214 -1.38 17.93 -3.51
C ARG A 214 -0.36 19.04 -3.53
N ASN A 215 0.75 18.86 -2.83
CA ASN A 215 1.71 19.93 -2.57
C ASN A 215 2.58 20.21 -3.80
N ARG A 216 2.96 19.18 -4.58
CA ARG A 216 3.80 19.35 -5.77
C ARG A 216 3.00 19.75 -7.01
N TYR A 217 1.83 19.14 -7.20
CA TYR A 217 1.10 19.24 -8.47
C TYR A 217 -0.30 19.82 -8.34
N GLY A 218 -0.79 20.13 -7.14
CA GLY A 218 -2.09 20.78 -6.92
C GLY A 218 -3.31 19.87 -7.03
N TYR A 219 -3.12 18.54 -7.09
CA TYR A 219 -4.23 17.59 -7.08
C TYR A 219 -4.91 17.54 -5.72
N ARG A 220 -6.22 17.34 -5.70
CA ARG A 220 -6.99 17.20 -4.45
C ARG A 220 -7.87 15.97 -4.50
N PRO A 221 -8.10 15.29 -3.37
CA PRO A 221 -9.08 14.22 -3.30
C PRO A 221 -10.46 14.82 -3.61
N ARG A 222 -11.17 14.22 -4.57
CA ARG A 222 -12.52 14.65 -4.97
C ARG A 222 -13.57 13.59 -4.71
N GLU A 223 -13.21 12.33 -4.85
CA GLU A 223 -14.11 11.19 -4.64
C GLU A 223 -13.37 10.13 -3.82
N ALA A 224 -14.13 9.40 -3.03
CA ALA A 224 -13.65 8.23 -2.31
C ALA A 224 -14.72 7.14 -2.33
N GLU A 225 -14.34 5.95 -2.79
CA GLU A 225 -15.19 4.76 -2.76
C GLU A 225 -14.65 3.76 -1.74
N TRP A 226 -15.51 3.29 -0.85
CA TRP A 226 -15.11 2.31 0.17
C TRP A 226 -15.23 0.88 -0.35
N LEU A 227 -14.12 0.15 -0.31
CA LEU A 227 -14.08 -1.29 -0.57
C LEU A 227 -13.91 -2.05 0.74
N THR A 228 -14.76 -3.05 0.96
CA THR A 228 -14.61 -3.97 2.10
C THR A 228 -13.42 -4.87 1.87
N VAL A 229 -12.42 -4.74 2.74
CA VAL A 229 -11.19 -5.53 2.74
C VAL A 229 -11.48 -6.91 3.32
N LEU A 230 -12.11 -6.95 4.50
CA LEU A 230 -12.56 -8.18 5.16
C LEU A 230 -13.72 -7.88 6.13
N VAL A 231 -14.53 -8.91 6.38
CA VAL A 231 -15.57 -8.94 7.41
C VAL A 231 -15.14 -9.99 8.45
N PRO A 232 -15.20 -9.70 9.76
CA PRO A 232 -14.95 -10.70 10.80
C PRO A 232 -15.93 -11.88 10.66
N ALA A 233 -15.41 -13.10 10.72
CA ALA A 233 -16.21 -14.31 10.91
C ALA A 233 -16.39 -14.65 12.41
#